data_AF-A0A317Z3R3-F1
#
_entry.id   AF-A0A317Z3R3-F1
#
_cell.length_a   1.000
_cell.length_b   1.000
_cell.length_c   1.000
_cell.angle_alpha   90.00
_cell.angle_beta   90.00
_cell.angle_gamma   90.00
#
_symmetry.space_group_name_H-M   'P 1'
#
loop_
_entity.id
_entity.type
_entity.pdbx_description
1 polymer ?
#
loop_
_entity_poly.entity_id
_entity_poly.type
_entity_poly.pdbx_seq_one_letter_code
_entity_poly.pdbx_strand_id
1 'polypeptide(L)'
;PTTFNNPRRMATGIDHNRLSLLMAVLEKKEGYLLQQQDAYIKVAGGVKLSEPAVDLGIVIATASSFKDQAVDGLDCYIGEVGLTGEVRRVSRIEQRVQEAAKLGFKRVIIPKNNIGGWHFPEGIEVIGVTSVNEALKYALKN
;
A
#
# COMPACT_ATOMS: atom_id res chain seq x y z
N PRO A 1 2.35 -20.81 -2.69
CA PRO A 1 1.31 -21.72 -3.24
C PRO A 1 0.60 -22.47 -2.11
N THR A 2 -0.74 -22.46 -2.08
CA THR A 2 -1.51 -23.17 -1.03
C THR A 2 -1.26 -24.68 -1.09
N THR A 3 -1.13 -25.31 0.08
CA THR A 3 -1.11 -26.77 0.25
C THR A 3 -2.45 -27.33 0.71
N PHE A 4 -3.46 -26.47 0.92
CA PHE A 4 -4.81 -26.82 1.39
C PHE A 4 -5.89 -26.53 0.33
N ASN A 5 -7.05 -27.19 0.47
CA ASN A 5 -8.20 -27.06 -0.45
C ASN A 5 -8.74 -25.62 -0.59
N ASN A 6 -8.49 -24.76 0.41
CA ASN A 6 -8.82 -23.33 0.35
C ASN A 6 -7.64 -22.52 0.93
N PRO A 7 -7.10 -21.53 0.22
CA PRO A 7 -5.99 -20.73 0.71
C PRO A 7 -6.34 -19.97 1.98
N ARG A 8 -5.36 -19.89 2.88
CA ARG A 8 -5.45 -19.19 4.16
C ARG A 8 -5.22 -17.70 3.95
N ARG A 9 -6.10 -16.88 4.53
CA ARG A 9 -5.94 -15.43 4.63
C ARG A 9 -5.91 -15.09 6.11
N MET A 10 -4.77 -14.61 6.60
CA MET A 10 -4.59 -14.26 8.00
C MET A 10 -4.10 -12.82 8.09
N ALA A 11 -4.79 -12.04 8.91
CA ALA A 11 -4.48 -10.64 9.15
C ALA A 11 -4.33 -10.39 10.64
N THR A 12 -3.22 -9.75 11.02
CA THR A 12 -2.97 -9.28 12.40
C THR A 12 -2.71 -7.78 12.37
N GLY A 13 -3.52 -7.01 13.10
CA GLY A 13 -3.41 -5.54 13.14
C GLY A 13 -4.17 -4.83 12.02
N ILE A 14 -4.81 -5.53 11.10
CA ILE A 14 -5.78 -4.99 10.14
C ILE A 14 -7.02 -5.88 10.07
N ASP A 15 -8.09 -5.36 9.46
CA ASP A 15 -9.29 -6.14 9.17
C ASP A 15 -9.05 -7.19 8.06
N HIS A 16 -9.61 -8.38 8.25
CA HIS A 16 -9.47 -9.51 7.32
C HIS A 16 -10.20 -9.28 5.99
N ASN A 17 -11.36 -8.63 6.02
CA ASN A 17 -12.13 -8.36 4.80
C ASN A 17 -11.43 -7.29 3.94
N ARG A 18 -10.80 -6.31 4.57
CA ARG A 18 -9.92 -5.34 3.90
C ARG A 18 -8.80 -6.04 3.14
N LEU A 19 -8.07 -6.97 3.76
CA LEU A 19 -7.04 -7.76 3.06
C LEU A 19 -7.64 -8.49 1.85
N SER A 20 -8.76 -9.18 2.04
CA SER A 20 -9.40 -9.97 0.99
C SER A 20 -9.81 -9.09 -0.21
N LEU A 21 -10.33 -7.90 0.05
CA LEU A 21 -10.71 -6.93 -0.98
C LEU A 21 -9.49 -6.40 -1.74
N LEU A 22 -8.42 -6.02 -1.04
CA LEU A 22 -7.20 -5.49 -1.65
C LEU A 22 -6.48 -6.54 -2.51
N MET A 23 -6.49 -7.81 -2.07
CA MET A 23 -6.00 -8.92 -2.90
C MET A 23 -6.82 -9.08 -4.19
N ALA A 24 -8.15 -8.94 -4.11
CA ALA A 24 -9.02 -9.01 -5.29
C ALA A 24 -8.74 -7.87 -6.28
N VAL A 25 -8.38 -6.67 -5.79
CA VAL A 25 -7.96 -5.55 -6.64
C VAL A 25 -6.66 -5.88 -7.37
N LEU A 26 -5.63 -6.36 -6.67
CA LEU A 26 -4.36 -6.77 -7.29
C LEU A 26 -4.55 -7.85 -8.36
N GLU A 27 -5.40 -8.84 -8.07
CA GLU A 27 -5.70 -9.89 -9.03
C GLU A 27 -6.41 -9.35 -10.28
N LYS A 28 -7.46 -8.53 -10.09
CA LYS A 28 -8.26 -8.03 -11.20
C LYS A 28 -7.53 -6.98 -12.05
N LYS A 29 -6.63 -6.19 -11.45
CA LYS A 29 -5.99 -5.03 -12.10
C LYS A 29 -4.58 -5.31 -12.58
N GLU A 30 -3.82 -6.12 -11.83
CA GLU A 30 -2.43 -6.41 -12.14
C GLU A 30 -2.21 -7.86 -12.60
N GLY A 31 -3.27 -8.68 -12.60
CA GLY A 31 -3.22 -10.08 -13.06
C GLY A 31 -2.49 -11.01 -12.09
N TYR A 32 -2.37 -10.62 -10.81
CA TYR A 32 -1.66 -11.44 -9.82
C TYR A 32 -2.55 -12.61 -9.40
N LEU A 33 -2.11 -13.84 -9.63
CA LEU A 33 -2.85 -15.07 -9.31
C LEU A 33 -2.86 -15.38 -7.80
N LEU A 34 -3.43 -14.47 -7.00
CA LEU A 34 -3.46 -14.51 -5.54
C LEU A 34 -4.54 -15.44 -4.99
N GLN A 35 -5.55 -15.81 -5.79
CA GLN A 35 -6.61 -16.74 -5.38
C GLN A 35 -6.11 -18.11 -4.90
N GLN A 36 -4.91 -18.52 -5.32
CA GLN A 36 -4.32 -19.82 -4.97
C GLN A 36 -3.16 -19.67 -3.97
N GLN A 37 -2.96 -18.48 -3.41
CA GLN A 37 -1.87 -18.18 -2.49
C GLN A 37 -2.39 -18.00 -1.07
N ASP A 38 -1.69 -18.60 -0.11
CA ASP A 38 -1.86 -18.22 1.27
C ASP A 38 -1.31 -16.80 1.47
N ALA A 39 -2.05 -15.96 2.20
CA ALA A 39 -1.66 -14.60 2.50
C ALA A 39 -1.66 -14.38 4.02
N TYR A 40 -0.50 -13.99 4.54
CA TYR A 40 -0.32 -13.62 5.93
C TYR A 40 0.16 -12.18 5.97
N ILE A 41 -0.61 -11.30 6.60
CA ILE A 41 -0.24 -9.90 6.78
C ILE A 41 -0.25 -9.53 8.25
N LYS A 42 0.77 -8.79 8.67
CA LYS A 42 0.96 -8.38 10.04
C LYS A 42 1.42 -6.94 10.10
N VAL A 43 0.76 -6.15 10.94
CA VAL A 43 1.25 -4.83 11.34
C VAL A 43 2.31 -5.00 12.41
N ALA A 44 3.51 -4.46 12.16
CA ALA A 44 4.60 -4.47 13.12
C ALA A 44 4.27 -3.58 14.34
N GLY A 45 4.89 -3.85 15.49
CA GLY A 45 4.71 -3.04 16.70
C GLY A 45 3.37 -3.25 17.44
N GLY A 46 2.53 -4.20 17.01
CA GLY A 46 1.27 -4.54 17.69
C GLY A 46 0.17 -3.48 17.53
N VAL A 47 0.35 -2.52 16.63
CA VAL A 47 -0.63 -1.47 16.35
C VAL A 47 -1.80 -2.04 15.54
N LYS A 48 -3.00 -1.51 15.79
CA LYS A 48 -4.18 -1.77 14.96
C LYS A 48 -4.39 -0.60 14.00
N LEU A 49 -4.42 -0.90 12.71
CA LEU A 49 -4.70 0.06 11.64
C LEU A 49 -6.14 -0.16 11.15
N SER A 50 -6.96 0.87 11.29
CA SER A 50 -8.39 0.82 10.95
C SER A 50 -8.85 1.93 10.01
N GLU A 51 -7.92 2.56 9.29
CA GLU A 51 -8.21 3.68 8.39
C GLU A 51 -7.97 3.34 6.92
N PRO A 52 -8.62 4.02 5.95
CA PRO A 52 -8.41 3.77 4.53
C PRO A 52 -7.00 4.08 4.01
N ALA A 53 -6.28 5.02 4.66
CA ALA A 53 -4.99 5.49 4.16
C ALA A 53 -3.87 4.44 4.11
N VAL A 54 -4.08 3.29 4.75
CA VAL A 54 -3.11 2.18 4.82
C VAL A 54 -3.28 1.18 3.67
N ASP A 55 -4.34 1.32 2.86
CA ASP A 55 -4.66 0.35 1.81
C ASP A 55 -3.53 0.25 0.79
N LEU A 56 -2.96 1.39 0.36
CA LEU A 56 -1.85 1.39 -0.59
C LEU A 56 -0.63 0.66 -0.02
N GLY A 57 -0.29 0.87 1.26
CA GLY A 57 0.81 0.16 1.92
C GLY A 57 0.59 -1.35 1.99
N ILE A 58 -0.64 -1.79 2.28
CA ILE A 58 -1.02 -3.21 2.27
C ILE A 58 -0.89 -3.82 0.88
N VAL A 59 -1.37 -3.11 -0.14
CA VAL A 59 -1.29 -3.53 -1.55
C VAL A 59 0.16 -3.71 -1.97
N ILE A 60 1.03 -2.73 -1.68
CA ILE A 60 2.45 -2.79 -2.02
C ILE A 60 3.16 -3.93 -1.26
N ALA A 61 2.89 -4.11 0.04
CA ALA A 61 3.46 -5.21 0.81
C ALA A 61 3.04 -6.59 0.28
N THR A 62 1.76 -6.74 -0.11
CA THR A 62 1.23 -7.99 -0.68
C THR A 62 1.86 -8.27 -2.05
N ALA A 63 1.96 -7.24 -2.89
CA ALA A 63 2.58 -7.33 -4.21
C ALA A 63 4.08 -7.69 -4.13
N SER A 64 4.82 -7.02 -3.24
CA SER A 64 6.24 -7.28 -2.96
C SER A 64 6.46 -8.74 -2.57
N SER A 65 5.65 -9.27 -1.64
CA SER A 65 5.70 -10.68 -1.22
C SER A 65 5.37 -11.64 -2.36
N PHE A 66 4.33 -11.36 -3.14
CA PHE A 66 3.94 -12.20 -4.27
C PHE A 66 5.00 -12.23 -5.39
N LYS A 67 5.68 -11.12 -5.64
CA LYS A 67 6.71 -10.97 -6.68
C LYS A 67 8.11 -11.37 -6.21
N ASP A 68 8.28 -11.71 -4.93
CA ASP A 68 9.58 -11.94 -4.30
C ASP A 68 10.57 -10.81 -4.56
N GLN A 69 10.08 -9.58 -4.41
CA GLN A 69 10.85 -8.38 -4.72
C GLN A 69 10.74 -7.35 -3.62
N ALA A 70 11.89 -6.99 -3.03
CA ALA A 70 11.96 -6.00 -1.97
C ALA A 70 11.62 -4.58 -2.48
N VAL A 71 10.81 -3.87 -1.70
CA VAL A 71 10.61 -2.42 -1.83
C VAL A 71 11.72 -1.67 -1.11
N ASP A 72 11.91 -0.39 -1.44
CA ASP A 72 12.85 0.46 -0.70
C ASP A 72 12.31 0.71 0.72
N GLY A 73 13.14 0.45 1.73
CA GLY A 73 12.77 0.66 3.14
C GLY A 73 12.63 2.13 3.52
N LEU A 74 13.08 3.06 2.66
CA LEU A 74 12.93 4.50 2.83
C LEU A 74 11.76 5.07 2.01
N ASP A 75 10.92 4.22 1.42
CA ASP A 75 9.64 4.61 0.83
C ASP A 75 8.49 4.49 1.82
N CYS A 76 7.56 5.45 1.75
CA CYS A 76 6.28 5.42 2.46
C CYS A 76 5.13 5.46 1.46
N TYR A 77 4.09 4.62 1.66
CA TYR A 77 2.93 4.54 0.77
C TYR A 77 1.66 4.88 1.53
N ILE A 78 0.93 5.88 1.07
CA ILE A 78 -0.27 6.40 1.71
C ILE A 78 -1.37 6.52 0.66
N GLY A 79 -2.54 5.96 0.93
CA GLY A 79 -3.68 6.08 0.04
C GLY A 79 -4.77 5.05 0.32
N GLU A 80 -6.01 5.44 0.03
CA GLU A 80 -7.14 4.52 -0.05
C GLU A 80 -7.15 3.88 -1.44
N VAL A 81 -7.42 2.58 -1.52
CA VAL A 81 -7.48 1.86 -2.80
C VAL A 81 -8.91 1.48 -3.08
N GLY A 82 -9.45 1.99 -4.18
CA GLY A 82 -10.78 1.63 -4.63
C GLY A 82 -10.80 0.31 -5.40
N LEU A 83 -12.00 -0.25 -5.57
CA LEU A 83 -12.22 -1.52 -6.27
C LEU A 83 -11.80 -1.49 -7.74
N THR A 84 -11.73 -0.29 -8.34
CA THR A 84 -11.29 -0.15 -9.74
C THR A 84 -9.77 0.01 -9.87
N GLY A 85 -9.03 -0.08 -8.76
CA GLY A 85 -7.58 0.07 -8.71
C GLY A 85 -7.13 1.54 -8.63
N GLU A 86 -8.06 2.47 -8.44
CA GLU A 86 -7.76 3.88 -8.28
C GLU A 86 -7.25 4.20 -6.87
N VAL A 87 -6.32 5.16 -6.77
CA VAL A 87 -5.79 5.64 -5.49
C VAL A 87 -6.51 6.93 -5.11
N ARG A 88 -7.24 6.89 -4.00
CA ARG A 88 -8.21 7.91 -3.58
C ARG A 88 -7.63 8.79 -2.48
N ARG A 89 -8.14 10.03 -2.41
CA ARG A 89 -7.70 11.06 -1.47
C ARG A 89 -7.87 10.60 -0.02
N VAL A 90 -6.89 10.90 0.83
CA VAL A 90 -6.94 10.67 2.27
C VAL A 90 -6.89 11.97 3.06
N SER A 91 -7.36 11.93 4.30
CA SER A 91 -7.34 13.08 5.21
C SER A 91 -5.94 13.32 5.79
N ARG A 92 -5.67 14.58 6.15
CA ARG A 92 -4.46 15.02 6.86
C ARG A 92 -3.14 14.65 6.15
N ILE A 93 -3.12 14.69 4.81
CA ILE A 93 -1.94 14.24 4.05
C ILE A 93 -0.69 15.05 4.38
N GLU A 94 -0.82 16.37 4.56
CA GLU A 94 0.31 17.24 4.93
C GLU A 94 0.98 16.76 6.22
N GLN A 95 0.19 16.49 7.26
CA GLN A 95 0.70 16.01 8.55
C GLN A 95 1.42 14.66 8.40
N ARG A 96 0.89 13.76 7.56
CA ARG A 96 1.50 12.45 7.31
C ARG A 96 2.83 12.57 6.57
N VAL A 97 2.91 13.44 5.57
CA VAL A 97 4.14 13.66 4.80
C VAL A 97 5.19 14.36 5.64
N GLN A 98 4.80 15.34 6.46
CA GLN A 98 5.70 15.97 7.43
C GLN A 98 6.27 14.95 8.41
N GLU A 99 5.45 14.01 8.91
CA GLU A 99 5.93 12.96 9.81
C GLU A 99 6.87 11.97 9.10
N ALA A 100 6.55 11.57 7.86
CA ALA A 100 7.44 10.74 7.05
C ALA A 100 8.81 11.40 6.85
N ALA A 101 8.84 12.70 6.56
CA ALA A 101 10.09 13.46 6.43
C ALA A 101 10.89 13.48 7.75
N LYS A 102 10.23 13.73 8.89
CA LYS A 102 10.87 13.72 10.22
C LYS A 102 11.48 12.37 10.59
N LEU A 103 10.82 11.28 10.19
CA LEU A 103 11.30 9.90 10.41
C LEU A 103 12.39 9.48 9.42
N GLY A 104 12.74 10.33 8.45
CA GLY A 104 13.86 10.11 7.53
C GLY A 104 13.51 9.34 6.25
N PHE A 105 12.22 9.15 5.94
CA PHE A 105 11.80 8.61 4.65
C PHE A 105 12.29 9.51 3.51
N LYS A 106 12.65 8.90 2.38
CA LYS A 106 13.19 9.59 1.20
C LYS A 106 12.15 9.83 0.14
N ARG A 107 11.16 8.95 0.01
CA ARG A 107 10.03 9.14 -0.89
C ARG A 107 8.73 8.81 -0.19
N VAL A 108 7.69 9.58 -0.52
CA VAL A 108 6.33 9.29 -0.09
C VAL A 108 5.40 9.27 -1.30
N ILE A 109 4.77 8.13 -1.52
CA ILE A 109 3.84 7.89 -2.60
C ILE A 109 2.44 8.13 -2.03
N ILE A 110 1.74 9.13 -2.57
CA ILE A 110 0.45 9.62 -2.09
C ILE A 110 -0.58 9.63 -3.22
N PRO A 111 -1.89 9.77 -2.92
CA PRO A 111 -2.89 9.97 -3.97
C PRO A 111 -2.58 11.25 -4.72
N LYS A 112 -2.61 11.24 -6.06
CA LYS A 112 -2.36 12.44 -6.89
C LYS A 112 -3.30 13.58 -6.53
N ASN A 113 -4.54 13.24 -6.16
CA ASN A 113 -5.54 14.22 -5.73
C ASN A 113 -5.25 14.83 -4.34
N ASN A 114 -4.24 14.37 -3.61
CA ASN A 114 -3.73 15.02 -2.39
C ASN A 114 -2.60 16.03 -2.67
N ILE A 115 -2.07 16.09 -3.89
CA ILE A 115 -1.09 17.10 -4.29
C ILE A 115 -1.77 18.46 -4.40
N GLY A 116 -1.15 19.48 -3.81
CA GLY A 116 -1.57 20.88 -3.91
C GLY A 116 -2.21 21.43 -2.65
N GLY A 117 -2.04 22.74 -2.44
CA GLY A 117 -2.60 23.46 -1.29
C GLY A 117 -1.77 23.40 0.00
N TRP A 118 -0.53 22.88 -0.05
CA TRP A 118 0.41 22.83 1.06
C TRP A 118 1.85 22.75 0.54
N HIS A 119 2.83 23.06 1.38
CA HIS A 119 4.26 23.03 1.02
C HIS A 119 4.89 21.69 1.39
N PHE A 120 5.61 21.09 0.45
CA PHE A 120 6.31 19.84 0.71
C PHE A 120 7.52 20.08 1.62
N PRO A 121 7.72 19.27 2.67
CA PRO A 121 8.90 19.40 3.52
C PRO A 121 10.17 19.05 2.74
N GLU A 122 11.29 19.67 3.13
CA GLU A 122 12.59 19.37 2.53
C GLU A 122 13.04 17.94 2.86
N GLY A 123 13.88 17.36 1.99
CA GLY A 123 14.54 16.07 2.24
C GLY A 123 13.67 14.82 1.97
N ILE A 124 12.42 14.99 1.51
CA ILE A 124 11.54 13.92 1.04
C ILE A 124 10.97 14.26 -0.35
N GLU A 125 10.96 13.29 -1.25
CA GLU A 125 10.28 13.37 -2.54
C GLU A 125 8.81 12.99 -2.38
N VAL A 126 7.89 13.81 -2.86
CA VAL A 126 6.44 13.54 -2.83
C VAL A 126 5.96 13.14 -4.22
N ILE A 127 5.51 11.89 -4.37
CA ILE A 127 5.09 11.31 -5.64
C ILE A 127 3.59 11.08 -5.61
N GLY A 128 2.85 11.68 -6.55
CA GLY A 128 1.40 11.52 -6.66
C GLY A 128 1.01 10.45 -7.65
N VAL A 129 0.25 9.45 -7.21
CA VAL A 129 -0.24 8.34 -8.06
C VAL A 129 -1.76 8.34 -8.17
N THR A 130 -2.24 7.89 -9.32
CA THR A 130 -3.67 7.76 -9.62
C THR A 130 -4.19 6.34 -9.49
N SER A 131 -3.30 5.35 -9.55
CA SER A 131 -3.67 3.94 -9.59
C SER A 131 -2.65 3.04 -8.89
N VAL A 132 -3.10 1.84 -8.52
CA VAL A 132 -2.26 0.77 -7.98
C VAL A 132 -1.13 0.40 -8.95
N ASN A 133 -1.44 0.30 -10.25
CA ASN A 133 -0.44 0.02 -11.29
C ASN A 133 0.72 1.03 -11.26
N GLU A 134 0.38 2.32 -11.17
CA GLU A 134 1.36 3.41 -11.11
C GLU A 134 2.19 3.34 -9.83
N ALA A 135 1.57 3.08 -8.67
CA ALA A 135 2.27 2.90 -7.41
C ALA A 135 3.25 1.71 -7.46
N LEU A 136 2.86 0.59 -8.07
CA LEU A 136 3.71 -0.59 -8.22
C LEU A 136 4.96 -0.32 -9.05
N LYS A 137 4.86 0.52 -10.09
CA LYS A 137 6.04 0.92 -10.90
C LYS A 137 7.07 1.72 -10.10
N TYR A 138 6.63 2.47 -9.09
CA TYR A 138 7.55 3.18 -8.20
C TYR A 138 8.13 2.27 -7.10
N ALA A 139 7.36 1.28 -6.67
CA ALA A 139 7.72 0.39 -5.57
C ALA A 139 8.61 -0.80 -5.99
N LEU A 140 8.32 -1.38 -7.15
CA LEU A 140 8.97 -2.59 -7.66
C LEU A 140 9.87 -2.21 -8.84
N LYS A 141 11.13 -2.63 -8.80
CA LYS A 141 12.08 -2.42 -9.92
C LYS A 141 11.62 -3.25 -11.12
N ASN A 142 11.78 -2.73 -12.34
CA ASN A 142 11.56 -3.51 -13.56
C ASN A 142 12.55 -4.68 -13.67
#